data_AF-A0AA41BKW0-F1
#
_entry.id   AF-A0AA41BKW0-F1
#
_cell.length_a   1.000
_cell.length_b   1.000
_cell.length_c   1.000
_cell.angle_alpha   90.00
_cell.angle_beta   90.00
_cell.angle_gamma   90.00
#
_symmetry.space_group_name_H-M   'P 1'
#
loop_
_entity.id
_entity.type
_entity.pdbx_description
1 polymer ?
#
loop_
_entity_poly.entity_id
_entity_poly.type
_entity_poly.pdbx_seq_one_letter_code
_entity_poly.pdbx_strand_id
1 'polypeptide(L)' 'MSTAITRRLVLDTQTTGMNQIGAHYEGHKIIEIGAVEVINRRLTGNNFHVYLKP' A
#
# COMPACT_ATOMS: atom_id res chain seq x y z
N MET A 1 -0.34 29.85 -5.10
CA MET A 1 -0.36 28.56 -4.37
C MET A 1 -1.35 27.65 -5.07
N SER A 2 -1.03 26.36 -5.26
CA SER A 2 -1.98 25.41 -5.83
C SER A 2 -3.20 25.28 -4.93
N THR A 3 -4.39 25.52 -5.47
CA THR A 3 -5.69 25.36 -4.78
C THR A 3 -6.23 23.94 -4.89
N ALA A 4 -5.54 23.05 -5.63
CA ALA A 4 -5.97 21.68 -5.82
C ALA A 4 -5.73 20.86 -4.54
N ILE A 5 -6.77 20.17 -4.08
CA ILE A 5 -6.65 19.22 -2.98
C ILE A 5 -5.87 18.00 -3.48
N THR A 6 -4.65 17.80 -2.97
CA THR A 6 -3.85 16.60 -3.25
C THR A 6 -4.22 15.47 -2.30
N ARG A 7 -4.80 14.40 -2.86
CA ARG A 7 -5.00 13.12 -2.16
C ARG A 7 -3.69 12.33 -2.15
N ARG A 8 -3.29 11.83 -0.97
CA ARG A 8 -2.11 10.97 -0.79
C ARG A 8 -2.57 9.64 -0.22
N LEU A 9 -2.01 8.54 -0.72
CA LEU A 9 -2.21 7.20 -0.16
C LEU A 9 -0.88 6.73 0.43
N VAL A 10 -0.88 6.37 1.70
CA VAL A 10 0.24 5.66 2.32
C VAL A 10 -0.09 4.17 2.20
N LEU A 11 0.75 3.42 1.51
CA LEU A 11 0.52 2.03 1.12
C LEU A 11 1.59 1.15 1.74
N ASP A 12 1.16 0.00 2.27
CA ASP A 12 2.00 -1.11 2.66
C ASP A 12 1.40 -2.42 2.12
N THR A 13 2.25 -3.41 1.88
CA THR A 13 1.82 -4.73 1.38
C THR A 13 2.56 -5.82 2.13
N GLN A 14 1.84 -6.86 2.52
CA GLN A 14 2.45 -8.10 3.02
C GLN A 14 2.46 -9.14 1.91
N THR A 15 3.55 -9.90 1.83
CA THR A 15 3.78 -10.90 0.80
C THR A 15 4.01 -12.28 1.41
N THR A 16 3.99 -13.32 0.58
CA THR A 16 4.41 -14.68 0.97
C THR A 16 5.89 -14.78 1.37
N GLY A 17 6.68 -13.72 1.22
CA GLY A 17 8.12 -13.67 1.44
C GLY A 17 8.83 -12.70 0.49
N MET A 18 10.17 -12.70 0.56
CA MET A 18 11.02 -12.01 -0.40
C MET A 18 12.33 -12.76 -0.62
N ASN A 19 12.84 -12.72 -1.84
CA ASN A 19 14.16 -13.27 -2.13
C ASN A 19 15.27 -12.32 -1.65
N GLN A 20 16.34 -12.88 -1.11
CA GLN A 20 17.52 -12.12 -0.67
C GLN A 20 18.49 -11.80 -1.82
N ILE A 21 18.42 -12.58 -2.91
CA ILE A 21 19.28 -12.47 -4.08
C ILE A 21 18.37 -12.47 -5.32
N GLY A 22 18.75 -11.73 -6.35
CA GLY A 22 17.95 -11.61 -7.57
C GLY A 22 16.70 -10.74 -7.38
N ALA A 23 15.64 -11.03 -8.14
CA ALA A 23 14.39 -10.29 -8.02
C ALA A 23 13.67 -10.68 -6.72
N HIS A 24 13.57 -9.73 -5.78
CA HIS A 24 12.99 -9.97 -4.45
C HIS A 24 11.55 -10.50 -4.46
N TYR A 25 10.79 -10.28 -5.54
CA TYR A 25 9.38 -10.68 -5.67
C TYR A 25 9.16 -11.97 -6.49
N GLU A 26 10.20 -12.50 -7.16
CA GLU A 26 10.03 -13.65 -8.06
C GLU A 26 9.58 -14.90 -7.29
N GLY A 27 8.50 -15.53 -7.74
CA GLY A 27 7.87 -16.67 -7.06
C GLY A 27 7.03 -16.31 -5.81
N HIS A 28 6.99 -15.04 -5.40
CA HIS A 28 6.18 -14.56 -4.27
C HIS A 28 4.95 -13.80 -4.75
N LYS A 29 3.92 -13.73 -3.89
CA LYS A 29 2.69 -12.98 -4.14
C LYS A 29 2.33 -12.09 -2.96
N ILE A 30 1.60 -11.03 -3.23
CA ILE A 30 0.96 -10.20 -2.21
C ILE A 30 -0.19 -11.00 -1.59
N ILE A 31 -0.29 -10.97 -0.26
CA ILE A 31 -1.35 -11.63 0.51
C ILE A 31 -2.20 -10.63 1.30
N GLU A 32 -1.73 -9.39 1.48
CA GLU A 32 -2.45 -8.32 2.14
C GLU A 32 -2.06 -6.97 1.54
N ILE A 33 -3.05 -6.10 1.35
CA ILE A 33 -2.87 -4.71 0.92
C ILE A 33 -3.51 -3.81 1.97
N GLY A 34 -2.71 -2.92 2.55
CA GLY A 34 -3.17 -1.87 3.46
C GLY A 34 -2.83 -0.48 2.92
N ALA A 35 -3.84 0.36 2.74
CA ALA A 35 -3.65 1.75 2.33
C ALA A 35 -4.50 2.70 3.18
N VAL A 36 -3.89 3.81 3.61
CA VAL A 36 -4.59 4.88 4.33
C VAL A 36 -4.58 6.17 3.53
N GLU A 37 -5.74 6.83 3.45
CA GLU A 37 -5.88 8.09 2.73
C GLU A 37 -5.54 9.29 3.63
N VAL A 38 -4.73 10.19 3.07
CA VAL A 38 -4.29 11.44 3.67
C VAL A 38 -4.68 12.61 2.77
N ILE A 39 -5.46 13.54 3.30
CA ILE A 39 -5.78 14.81 2.65
C ILE A 39 -5.37 15.93 3.60
N ASN A 40 -4.69 16.95 3.08
CA ASN A 40 -4.25 18.12 3.87
C ASN A 40 -3.52 17.74 5.18
N ARG A 41 -2.66 16.72 5.10
CA ARG A 41 -1.88 16.15 6.23
C ARG A 41 -2.73 15.55 7.35
N ARG A 42 -3.98 15.20 7.08
CA ARG A 42 -4.88 14.52 8.02
C ARG A 42 -5.33 13.19 7.45
N LEU A 43 -5.42 12.18 8.31
CA LEU A 43 -6.05 10.90 7.96
C LEU A 43 -7.53 11.14 7.71
N THR A 44 -8.06 10.60 6.62
CA THR A 44 -9.50 10.73 6.31
C THR A 44 -10.33 9.61 6.91
N GLY A 45 -9.69 8.49 7.30
CA GLY A 45 -10.37 7.26 7.74
C GLY A 45 -10.89 6.40 6.59
N ASN A 46 -10.80 6.88 5.34
CA ASN A 46 -11.10 6.10 4.14
C ASN A 46 -9.92 5.16 3.83
N ASN A 47 -9.89 4.05 4.56
CA ASN A 47 -8.84 3.05 4.44
C ASN A 47 -9.25 1.97 3.43
N PHE A 48 -8.28 1.46 2.68
CA PHE A 48 -8.44 0.27 1.87
C PHE A 48 -7.64 -0.86 2.51
N HIS A 49 -8.31 -1.93 2.92
CA HIS A 49 -7.69 -3.06 3.58
C HIS A 49 -8.30 -4.36 3.08
N VAL A 50 -7.50 -5.21 2.43
CA VAL A 50 -7.95 -6.46 1.83
C VAL A 50 -6.91 -7.56 1.98
N TYR A 51 -7.40 -8.79 2.09
CA TYR A 51 -6.60 -10.01 2.00
C TYR A 51 -6.77 -10.65 0.62
N LEU A 52 -5.71 -11.26 0.11
CA LEU A 52 -5.66 -11.93 -1.19
C LEU A 52 -5.26 -13.40 -1.04
N LYS A 53 -5.65 -14.20 -2.02
CA LYS A 53 -5.19 -15.59 -2.13
C LYS A 53 -3.70 -15.61 -2.52
N PRO A 54 -2.86 -16.41 -1.85
CA PRO A 54 -1.47 -16.64 -2.25
C PRO A 54 -1.32 -17.42 -3.57
#